data_AF-A0A7R9U9W7-F1
#
_entry.id   AF-A0A7R9U9W7-F1
#
_cell.length_a   1.000
_cell.length_b   1.000
_cell.length_c   1.000
_cell.angle_alpha   90.00
_cell.angle_beta   90.00
_cell.angle_gamma   90.00
#
_symmetry.space_group_name_H-M   'P 1'
#
loop_
_entity.id
_entity.type
_entity.pdbx_description
1 polymer ?
#
loop_
_entity_poly.entity_id
_entity_poly.type
_entity_poly.pdbx_seq_one_letter_code
_entity_poly.pdbx_strand_id
1 'polypeptide(L)'
;DTLWAARDTVLLTCQVSVKSGATLTIEDGTTILGYKDDGTDTGVAPALVVEQGARLVAAGTQDRPITFTSVLPDKHLPQRGLWGGIVLAGSAPVYDLVSTGLREVEGLPGVGYG
;
A
#
# COMPACT_ATOMS: atom_id res chain seq x y z
N ASP A 1 -14.85 1.44 -7.17
CA ASP A 1 -14.04 0.25 -7.48
C ASP A 1 -12.96 0.56 -8.51
N THR A 2 -11.79 -0.04 -8.35
CA THR A 2 -10.61 0.18 -9.20
C THR A 2 -9.95 -1.17 -9.50
N LEU A 3 -9.49 -1.34 -10.74
CA LEU A 3 -8.76 -2.53 -11.19
C LEU A 3 -7.35 -2.13 -11.59
N TRP A 4 -6.36 -2.86 -11.07
CA TRP A 4 -4.99 -2.87 -11.58
C TRP A 4 -4.81 -4.14 -12.39
N ALA A 5 -4.76 -3.99 -13.71
CA ALA A 5 -4.68 -5.12 -14.62
C ALA A 5 -3.22 -5.52 -14.89
N ALA A 6 -2.98 -6.80 -15.16
CA ALA A 6 -1.62 -7.31 -15.36
C ALA A 6 -0.92 -6.74 -16.60
N ARG A 7 -1.71 -6.22 -17.55
CA ARG A 7 -1.22 -5.53 -18.75
C ARG A 7 -0.76 -4.09 -18.50
N ASP A 8 -1.14 -3.51 -17.36
CA ASP A 8 -0.89 -2.11 -17.05
C ASP A 8 0.40 -1.95 -16.26
N THR A 9 1.13 -0.87 -16.52
CA THR A 9 2.24 -0.47 -15.66
C THR A 9 1.67 0.29 -14.46
N VAL A 10 1.68 -0.35 -13.28
CA VAL A 10 1.27 0.31 -12.04
C VAL A 10 2.49 0.90 -11.36
N LEU A 11 2.56 2.23 -11.29
CA LEU A 11 3.64 2.96 -10.60
C LEU A 11 3.08 3.72 -9.40
N LEU A 12 3.60 3.42 -8.22
CA LEU A 12 3.34 4.14 -6.99
C LEU A 12 4.42 5.20 -6.82
N THR A 13 4.06 6.45 -7.03
CA THR A 13 4.96 7.59 -6.79
C THR A 13 4.78 8.19 -5.41
N CYS A 14 3.83 7.72 -4.61
CA CYS A 14 3.57 8.18 -3.25
C CYS A 14 2.81 7.08 -2.47
N GLN A 15 2.34 7.39 -1.28
CA GLN A 15 1.37 6.54 -0.57
C GLN A 15 0.00 6.61 -1.27
N VAL A 16 -0.43 5.50 -1.85
CA VAL A 16 -1.73 5.39 -2.53
C VAL A 16 -2.74 4.79 -1.56
N SER A 17 -3.83 5.51 -1.31
CA SER A 17 -4.88 5.09 -0.38
C SER A 17 -6.11 4.51 -1.08
N VAL A 18 -6.54 3.33 -0.66
CA VAL A 18 -7.88 2.78 -0.95
C VAL A 18 -8.79 3.23 0.18
N LYS A 19 -9.70 4.16 -0.14
CA LYS A 19 -10.60 4.80 0.84
C LYS A 19 -11.74 3.88 1.27
N SER A 20 -12.30 4.15 2.45
CA SER A 20 -13.45 3.42 3.00
C SER A 20 -14.59 3.28 1.98
N GLY A 21 -15.17 2.09 1.88
CA GLY A 21 -16.23 1.77 0.91
C GLY A 21 -15.74 1.47 -0.52
N ALA A 22 -14.45 1.67 -0.83
CA ALA A 22 -13.88 1.31 -2.13
C ALA A 22 -13.24 -0.08 -2.11
N THR A 23 -13.28 -0.75 -3.27
CA THR A 23 -12.51 -1.96 -3.52
C THR A 23 -11.40 -1.70 -4.56
N LEU A 24 -10.18 -2.08 -4.23
CA LEU A 24 -9.08 -2.26 -5.19
C LEU A 24 -8.94 -3.75 -5.50
N THR A 25 -9.01 -4.09 -6.78
CA THR A 25 -8.69 -5.43 -7.29
C THR A 25 -7.39 -5.39 -8.06
N ILE A 26 -6.47 -6.32 -7.76
CA ILE A 26 -5.20 -6.51 -8.46
C ILE A 26 -5.26 -7.86 -9.17
N GLU A 27 -5.13 -7.86 -10.50
CA GLU A 27 -5.10 -9.09 -11.28
C GLU A 27 -3.83 -9.90 -11.00
N ASP A 28 -3.92 -11.22 -11.15
CA ASP A 28 -2.78 -12.11 -11.02
C ASP A 28 -1.72 -11.84 -12.11
N GLY A 29 -0.44 -11.88 -11.73
CA GLY A 29 0.67 -11.51 -12.62
C GLY A 29 0.94 -10.01 -12.72
N THR A 30 0.18 -9.16 -12.02
CA THR A 30 0.45 -7.71 -12.01
C THR A 30 1.77 -7.41 -11.30
N THR A 31 2.61 -6.56 -11.92
CA THR A 31 3.78 -5.97 -11.28
C THR A 31 3.49 -4.52 -10.91
N ILE A 32 3.66 -4.20 -9.63
CA ILE A 32 3.50 -2.87 -9.06
C ILE A 32 4.88 -2.35 -8.68
N LEU A 33 5.22 -1.18 -9.21
CA LEU A 33 6.51 -0.53 -9.02
C LEU A 33 6.40 0.60 -8.02
N GLY A 34 7.23 0.61 -6.99
CA GLY A 34 7.51 1.79 -6.17
C GLY A 34 8.52 2.68 -6.87
N TYR A 35 8.24 3.98 -6.92
CA TYR A 35 9.23 4.96 -7.35
C TYR A 35 10.42 5.02 -6.37
N LYS A 36 11.50 5.71 -6.77
CA LYS A 36 12.73 5.78 -5.96
C LYS A 36 12.57 6.54 -4.62
N ASP A 37 11.48 7.28 -4.50
CA ASP A 37 11.01 8.09 -3.37
C ASP A 37 9.48 8.27 -3.50
N ASP A 38 8.81 8.84 -2.49
CA ASP A 38 7.37 9.18 -2.55
C ASP A 38 7.07 10.46 -3.34
N GLY A 39 7.98 10.89 -4.23
CA GLY A 39 7.82 12.10 -5.02
C GLY A 39 7.87 13.38 -4.19
N THR A 40 8.17 13.27 -2.88
CA THR A 40 8.34 14.39 -1.96
C THR A 40 9.69 14.27 -1.26
N ASP A 41 10.32 15.39 -0.89
CA ASP A 41 11.56 15.38 -0.08
C ASP A 41 11.30 14.99 1.39
N THR A 42 10.16 14.37 1.71
CA THR A 42 9.79 13.97 3.08
C THR A 42 10.43 12.65 3.51
N GLY A 43 10.98 11.88 2.56
CA GLY A 43 11.68 10.62 2.84
C GLY A 43 10.74 9.47 3.20
N VAL A 44 9.46 9.60 2.90
CA VAL A 44 8.48 8.52 3.01
C VAL A 44 8.59 7.64 1.75
N ALA A 45 8.32 6.35 1.91
CA ALA A 45 8.36 5.41 0.79
C ALA A 45 6.98 5.32 0.11
N PRO A 46 6.91 5.11 -1.22
CA PRO A 46 5.67 4.71 -1.86
C PRO A 46 5.09 3.47 -1.19
N ALA A 47 3.79 3.46 -0.93
CA ALA A 47 3.11 2.39 -0.23
C ALA A 47 1.68 2.23 -0.72
N LEU A 48 1.09 1.06 -0.50
CA LEU A 48 -0.35 0.85 -0.65
C LEU A 48 -1.00 0.87 0.73
N VAL A 49 -1.93 1.78 0.94
CA VAL A 49 -2.66 1.94 2.21
C VAL A 49 -4.12 1.60 1.97
N VAL A 50 -4.61 0.56 2.64
CA VAL A 50 -6.02 0.14 2.58
C VAL A 50 -6.66 0.59 3.88
N GLU A 51 -7.48 1.63 3.82
CA GLU A 51 -8.10 2.23 4.99
C GLU A 51 -9.20 1.34 5.58
N GLN A 52 -9.58 1.63 6.82
CA GLN A 52 -10.67 0.91 7.47
C GLN A 52 -11.99 1.01 6.66
N GLY A 53 -12.62 -0.15 6.46
CA GLY A 53 -13.82 -0.29 5.63
C GLY A 53 -13.56 -0.32 4.12
N ALA A 54 -12.31 -0.22 3.67
CA ALA A 54 -11.92 -0.49 2.30
C ALA A 54 -11.61 -1.98 2.09
N ARG A 55 -11.47 -2.39 0.82
CA ARG A 55 -11.18 -3.78 0.46
C ARG A 55 -10.05 -3.87 -0.56
N LEU A 56 -9.14 -4.83 -0.33
CA LEU A 56 -8.13 -5.27 -1.29
C LEU A 56 -8.43 -6.70 -1.74
N VAL A 57 -8.52 -6.91 -3.04
CA VAL A 57 -8.65 -8.23 -3.67
C VAL A 57 -7.40 -8.48 -4.51
N ALA A 58 -6.47 -9.29 -3.99
CA ALA A 58 -5.18 -9.57 -4.62
C ALA A 58 -4.89 -11.07 -4.55
N ALA A 59 -5.48 -11.84 -5.47
CA ALA A 59 -5.40 -13.30 -5.50
C ALA A 59 -4.39 -13.78 -6.54
N GLY A 60 -3.11 -13.45 -6.34
CA GLY A 60 -2.02 -13.97 -7.16
C GLY A 60 -1.86 -15.48 -7.01
N THR A 61 -1.31 -16.13 -8.01
CA THR A 61 -1.00 -17.57 -8.00
C THR A 61 0.50 -17.82 -8.04
N GLN A 62 0.94 -19.07 -7.84
CA GLN A 62 2.35 -19.42 -7.98
C GLN A 62 2.87 -19.14 -9.40
N ASP A 63 2.06 -19.42 -10.42
CA ASP A 63 2.43 -19.22 -11.83
C ASP A 63 2.28 -17.76 -12.26
N ARG A 64 1.42 -17.00 -11.57
CA ARG A 64 1.13 -15.58 -11.84
C ARG A 64 1.11 -14.78 -10.54
N PRO A 65 2.27 -14.57 -9.90
CA PRO A 65 2.34 -13.84 -8.64
C PRO A 65 2.03 -12.36 -8.87
N ILE A 66 1.46 -11.71 -7.85
CA ILE A 66 1.42 -10.25 -7.78
C ILE A 66 2.73 -9.80 -7.16
N THR A 67 3.49 -8.97 -7.86
CA THR A 67 4.84 -8.57 -7.44
C THR A 67 4.86 -7.08 -7.12
N PHE A 68 5.25 -6.74 -5.89
CA PHE A 68 5.60 -5.38 -5.51
C PHE A 68 7.12 -5.25 -5.47
N THR A 69 7.68 -4.29 -6.20
CA THR A 69 9.14 -4.06 -6.25
C THR A 69 9.46 -2.60 -6.53
N SER A 70 10.73 -2.21 -6.56
CA SER A 70 11.16 -0.86 -6.94
C SER A 70 11.32 -0.74 -8.46
N VAL A 71 11.14 0.48 -8.98
CA VAL A 71 11.54 0.86 -10.34
C VAL A 71 13.06 0.88 -10.54
N LEU A 72 13.84 0.90 -9.45
CA LEU A 72 15.30 0.94 -9.54
C LEU A 72 15.88 -0.43 -9.96
N PRO A 73 16.97 -0.44 -10.75
CA PRO A 73 17.69 -1.67 -11.10
C PRO A 73 18.24 -2.41 -9.88
N ASP A 74 18.37 -3.74 -9.96
CA ASP A 74 18.84 -4.64 -8.89
C ASP A 74 20.15 -4.20 -8.22
N LYS A 75 21.07 -3.57 -8.95
CA LYS A 75 22.33 -3.05 -8.39
C LYS A 75 22.14 -1.98 -7.31
N HIS A 76 20.94 -1.39 -7.24
CA HIS A 76 20.53 -0.41 -6.24
C HIS A 76 19.65 -1.03 -5.14
N LEU A 77 19.44 -2.35 -5.14
CA LEU A 77 18.60 -3.07 -4.18
C LEU A 77 19.44 -4.03 -3.31
N PRO A 78 19.10 -4.20 -2.01
CA PRO A 78 18.04 -3.50 -1.29
C PRO A 78 18.49 -2.12 -0.78
N GLN A 79 17.59 -1.13 -0.84
CA GLN A 79 17.78 0.18 -0.23
C GLN A 79 16.52 0.59 0.53
N ARG A 80 16.71 1.24 1.69
CA ARG A 80 15.60 1.77 2.50
C ARG A 80 14.86 2.85 1.72
N GLY A 81 13.53 2.88 1.83
CA GLY A 81 12.69 3.95 1.29
C GLY A 81 12.14 3.68 -0.12
N LEU A 82 12.56 2.59 -0.78
CA LEU A 82 12.09 2.25 -2.12
C LEU A 82 10.71 1.59 -2.15
N TRP A 83 10.28 1.04 -1.02
CA TRP A 83 8.98 0.40 -0.86
C TRP A 83 8.55 0.45 0.61
N GLY A 84 7.37 1.02 0.88
CA GLY A 84 6.79 1.18 2.21
C GLY A 84 5.90 0.02 2.65
N GLY A 85 5.62 -0.93 1.76
CA GLY A 85 4.78 -2.07 2.06
C GLY A 85 3.29 -1.85 1.76
N ILE A 86 2.50 -2.83 2.20
CA ILE A 86 1.04 -2.78 2.18
C ILE A 86 0.58 -2.60 3.62
N VAL A 87 -0.18 -1.53 3.88
CA VAL A 87 -0.83 -1.30 5.17
C VAL A 87 -2.30 -1.66 5.03
N LEU A 88 -2.77 -2.61 5.85
CA LEU A 88 -4.17 -2.98 5.93
C LEU A 88 -4.74 -2.50 7.27
N ALA A 89 -5.41 -1.35 7.26
CA ALA A 89 -6.05 -0.80 8.44
C ALA A 89 -7.39 -1.52 8.68
N GLY A 90 -7.35 -2.57 9.52
CA GLY A 90 -8.52 -3.36 9.87
C GLY A 90 -9.43 -2.71 10.92
N SER A 91 -10.50 -3.43 11.26
CA SER A 91 -11.45 -3.11 12.33
C SER A 91 -11.39 -4.13 13.47
N ALA A 92 -10.17 -4.53 13.84
CA ALA A 92 -9.94 -5.48 14.92
C ALA A 92 -9.99 -4.73 16.27
N PRO A 93 -10.73 -5.21 17.28
CA PRO A 93 -10.80 -4.54 18.58
C PRO A 93 -9.41 -4.26 19.16
N VAL A 94 -9.17 -3.02 19.55
CA VAL A 94 -7.91 -2.58 20.19
C VAL A 94 -8.15 -2.20 21.64
N TYR A 95 -7.19 -2.52 22.50
CA TYR A 95 -7.21 -2.04 23.88
C TYR A 95 -6.75 -0.59 23.91
N ASP A 96 -7.54 0.26 24.56
CA ASP A 96 -7.32 1.69 24.56
C ASP A 96 -7.40 2.27 25.98
N LEU A 97 -6.31 2.88 26.42
CA LEU A 97 -6.18 3.54 27.72
C LEU A 97 -6.44 5.06 27.66
N VAL A 98 -6.65 5.64 26.47
CA VAL A 98 -6.76 7.09 26.25
C VAL A 98 -7.97 7.41 25.38
N SER A 99 -9.15 7.45 26.00
CA SER A 99 -10.46 7.24 25.36
C SER A 99 -11.07 8.39 24.52
N THR A 100 -10.34 9.13 23.67
CA THR A 100 -10.99 10.22 22.89
C THR A 100 -10.43 10.52 21.48
N GLY A 101 -9.63 9.66 20.84
CA GLY A 101 -9.02 9.97 19.53
C GLY A 101 -9.02 8.84 18.52
N LEU A 102 -8.93 9.19 17.23
CA LEU A 102 -8.63 8.26 16.14
C LEU A 102 -7.30 7.55 16.44
N ARG A 103 -7.25 6.22 16.34
CA ARG A 103 -6.01 5.45 16.44
C ARG A 103 -5.31 5.49 15.09
N GLU A 104 -4.25 6.26 14.98
CA GLU A 104 -3.57 6.47 13.70
C GLU A 104 -2.38 5.53 13.53
N VAL A 105 -2.23 4.99 12.31
CA VAL A 105 -1.02 4.27 11.93
C VAL A 105 0.14 5.27 11.89
N GLU A 106 1.26 4.96 12.57
CA GLU A 106 2.44 5.81 12.58
C GLU A 106 2.95 6.07 11.15
N GLY A 107 3.25 7.33 10.84
CA GLY A 107 3.70 7.73 9.50
C GLY A 107 2.58 7.81 8.44
N LEU A 108 1.32 7.65 8.85
CA LEU A 108 0.13 7.77 8.01
C LEU A 108 -0.95 8.66 8.68
N PRO A 109 -0.78 9.99 8.69
CA PRO A 109 -1.74 10.90 9.31
C PRO A 109 -3.16 10.72 8.77
N GLY A 110 -4.16 10.64 9.66
CA GLY A 110 -5.56 10.43 9.30
C GLY A 110 -5.95 8.99 8.96
N VAL A 111 -5.01 8.03 8.93
CA VAL A 111 -5.32 6.62 8.67
C VAL A 111 -5.64 5.91 9.98
N GLY A 112 -6.94 5.82 10.27
CA GLY A 112 -7.49 5.12 11.44
C GLY A 112 -7.42 3.60 11.33
N TYR A 113 -7.15 2.92 12.44
CA TYR A 113 -7.26 1.46 12.60
C TYR A 113 -8.00 1.08 13.89
N GLY A 114 -8.43 -0.18 13.97
CA GLY A 114 -9.10 -0.73 15.15
C GLY A 114 -10.61 -0.72 15.06
#